data_AF-A0AAW9R5X6-F1
#
_entry.id   AF-A0AAW9R5X6-F1
#
_cell.length_a   1.000
_cell.length_b   1.000
_cell.length_c   1.000
_cell.angle_alpha   90.00
_cell.angle_beta   90.00
_cell.angle_gamma   90.00
#
_symmetry.space_group_name_H-M   'P 1'
#
loop_
_entity.id
_entity.type
_entity.pdbx_description
1 polymer ?
#
loop_
_entity_poly.entity_id
_entity_poly.type
_entity_poly.pdbx_seq_one_letter_code
_entity_poly.pdbx_strand_id
1 'polypeptide(L)'
;MHRWEAPIRPNLTCPCCGYMTLRGYRGGYDCCDVCAWEDCPFQFSNPDIAGGANYYSLRVAQQNFLAYGCCEDGSTLGMARRPGRGDVKDPKWRLLPKRRGASSQPARLSLKATVRKFRHVSNNLRFFRWRVESRESYERASAKYEALKQGQARSDESSPVDQ
;
A
#
# COMPACT_ATOMS: atom_id res chain seq x y z
N MET A 1 9.11 -19.00 -37.95
CA MET A 1 8.50 -18.78 -36.62
C MET A 1 8.88 -17.38 -36.15
N HIS A 2 8.04 -16.38 -36.40
CA HIS A 2 8.29 -15.04 -35.87
C HIS A 2 7.95 -15.03 -34.38
N ARG A 3 9.00 -14.97 -33.55
CA ARG A 3 8.88 -14.77 -32.11
C ARG A 3 8.24 -13.40 -31.90
N TRP A 4 7.00 -13.37 -31.41
CA TRP A 4 6.36 -12.12 -31.00
C TRP A 4 7.07 -11.60 -29.75
N GLU A 5 7.99 -10.67 -29.94
CA GLU A 5 8.53 -9.89 -28.84
C GLU A 5 7.49 -8.84 -28.48
N ALA A 6 6.89 -8.98 -27.29
CA ALA A 6 5.99 -7.96 -26.77
C ALA A 6 6.76 -6.63 -26.70
N PRO A 7 6.20 -5.51 -27.21
CA PRO A 7 6.90 -4.23 -27.21
C PRO A 7 7.34 -3.88 -25.79
N ILE A 8 8.60 -3.48 -25.66
CA ILE A 8 9.20 -3.04 -24.40
C ILE A 8 8.35 -1.88 -23.89
N ARG A 9 7.59 -2.11 -22.81
CA ARG A 9 6.81 -1.06 -22.17
C ARG A 9 7.78 -0.11 -21.46
N PRO A 10 7.64 1.22 -21.62
CA PRO A 10 8.53 2.15 -20.96
C PRO A 10 8.32 2.04 -19.44
N ASN A 11 9.43 2.06 -18.69
CA ASN A 11 9.35 2.20 -17.25
C ASN A 11 8.85 3.61 -16.90
N LEU A 12 8.09 3.67 -15.84
CA LEU A 12 7.39 4.85 -15.36
C LEU A 12 7.96 5.28 -14.01
N THR A 13 8.11 6.59 -13.81
CA THR A 13 8.61 7.17 -12.55
C THR A 13 7.71 6.78 -11.37
N CYS A 14 8.22 6.04 -10.40
CA CYS A 14 7.50 5.79 -9.16
C CYS A 14 7.21 7.12 -8.44
N PRO A 15 5.95 7.43 -8.11
CA PRO A 15 5.62 8.70 -7.48
C PRO A 15 6.21 8.82 -6.07
N CYS A 16 6.48 7.69 -5.40
CA CYS A 16 7.05 7.65 -4.06
C CYS A 16 8.57 7.92 -4.04
N CYS A 17 9.36 7.25 -4.88
CA CYS A 17 10.83 7.33 -4.78
C CYS A 17 11.51 8.07 -5.94
N GLY A 18 10.79 8.31 -7.03
CA GLY A 18 11.28 8.99 -8.22
C GLY A 18 12.11 8.12 -9.18
N TYR A 19 12.31 6.83 -8.90
CA TYR A 19 12.98 5.92 -9.82
C TYR A 19 12.02 5.38 -10.89
N MET A 20 12.52 5.18 -12.10
CA MET A 20 11.76 4.63 -13.23
C MET A 20 11.69 3.11 -13.15
N THR A 21 10.83 2.60 -12.26
CA THR A 21 10.74 1.17 -11.93
C THR A 21 9.36 0.57 -12.21
N LEU A 22 8.33 1.41 -12.30
CA LEU A 22 6.96 0.95 -12.53
C LEU A 22 6.80 0.51 -13.98
N ARG A 23 6.29 -0.70 -14.20
CA ARG A 23 6.10 -1.31 -15.51
C ARG A 23 4.66 -1.10 -15.95
N GLY A 24 4.46 -0.83 -17.25
CA GLY A 24 3.12 -0.72 -17.81
C GLY A 24 2.59 0.71 -17.88
N TYR A 25 1.43 0.97 -17.28
CA TYR A 25 0.74 2.25 -17.34
C TYR A 25 0.43 2.77 -15.93
N ARG A 26 0.23 4.09 -15.81
CA ARG A 26 -0.08 4.77 -14.54
C ARG A 26 -1.38 4.23 -13.95
N GLY A 27 -1.35 3.90 -12.66
CA GLY A 27 -2.50 3.33 -11.96
C GLY A 27 -2.72 1.85 -12.26
N GLY A 28 -1.73 1.16 -12.82
CA GLY A 28 -1.78 -0.26 -13.13
C GLY A 28 -1.54 -1.19 -11.93
N TYR A 29 -1.44 -0.64 -10.71
CA TYR A 29 -1.16 -1.38 -9.47
C TYR A 29 0.16 -2.15 -9.48
N ASP A 30 1.13 -1.72 -10.29
CA ASP A 30 2.48 -2.28 -10.26
C ASP A 30 3.21 -1.86 -8.98
N CYS A 31 4.07 -2.73 -8.46
CA CYS A 31 4.83 -2.48 -7.24
C CYS A 31 6.25 -2.05 -7.56
N CYS A 32 6.68 -0.93 -7.00
CA CYS A 32 8.04 -0.44 -7.19
C CYS A 32 9.07 -1.28 -6.42
N ASP A 33 9.95 -2.00 -7.11
CA ASP A 33 11.01 -2.80 -6.48
C ASP A 33 11.93 -1.98 -5.55
N VAL A 34 12.11 -0.68 -5.82
CA VAL A 34 13.01 0.18 -5.03
C VAL A 34 12.42 0.61 -3.69
N CYS A 35 11.11 0.81 -3.59
CA CYS A 35 10.51 1.37 -2.38
C CYS A 35 9.27 0.62 -1.89
N ALA A 36 8.82 -0.42 -2.59
CA ALA A 36 7.61 -1.20 -2.34
C ALA A 36 6.27 -0.44 -2.46
N TRP A 37 6.24 0.75 -3.05
CA TRP A 37 4.99 1.48 -3.33
C TRP A 37 4.18 0.81 -4.46
N GLU A 38 2.89 0.56 -4.23
CA GLU A 38 1.92 0.05 -5.22
C GLU A 38 1.28 1.23 -5.98
N ASP A 39 1.35 1.23 -7.31
CA ASP A 39 0.87 2.31 -8.19
C ASP A 39 -0.67 2.40 -8.23
N CYS A 40 -1.23 2.99 -7.18
CA CYS A 40 -2.67 3.20 -7.03
C CYS A 40 -3.10 4.55 -7.66
N PRO A 41 -4.01 4.55 -8.65
CA PRO A 41 -4.45 5.79 -9.30
C PRO A 41 -5.15 6.74 -8.32
N PHE A 42 -5.90 6.19 -7.36
CA PHE A 42 -6.60 6.98 -6.36
C PHE A 42 -5.64 7.72 -5.41
N GLN A 43 -4.62 7.05 -4.89
CA GLN A 43 -3.61 7.67 -4.03
C GLN A 43 -2.62 8.55 -4.80
N PHE A 44 -2.43 8.27 -6.10
CA PHE A 44 -1.67 9.15 -6.99
C PHE A 44 -2.36 10.50 -7.19
N SER A 45 -3.67 10.50 -7.49
CA SER A 45 -4.47 11.72 -7.63
C SER A 45 -4.72 12.42 -6.30
N ASN A 46 -4.74 11.68 -5.19
CA ASN A 46 -5.02 12.19 -3.84
C ASN A 46 -3.86 11.86 -2.89
N PRO A 47 -2.75 12.63 -2.93
CA PRO A 47 -1.49 12.25 -2.26
C PRO A 47 -1.53 12.25 -0.73
N ASP A 48 -2.61 12.78 -0.15
CA ASP A 48 -2.83 12.83 1.30
C ASP A 48 -3.73 11.69 1.81
N ILE A 49 -4.32 10.88 0.92
CA ILE A 49 -5.15 9.74 1.31
C ILE A 49 -4.29 8.52 1.68
N ALA A 50 -4.50 8.02 2.88
CA ALA A 50 -3.93 6.79 3.42
C ALA A 50 -4.97 5.65 3.41
N GLY A 51 -4.54 4.40 3.67
CA GLY A 51 -5.45 3.26 3.80
C GLY A 51 -6.06 2.74 2.48
N GLY A 52 -5.41 3.03 1.35
CA GLY A 52 -5.79 2.53 0.02
C GLY A 52 -5.07 1.22 -0.32
N ALA A 53 -4.46 1.17 -1.51
CA ALA A 53 -3.55 0.09 -1.86
C ALA A 53 -2.34 0.05 -0.91
N ASN A 54 -1.89 1.24 -0.50
CA ASN A 54 -0.79 1.46 0.44
C ASN A 54 -1.33 1.92 1.79
N TYR A 55 -0.68 1.49 2.88
CA TYR A 55 -1.07 1.87 4.24
C TYR A 55 -0.91 3.38 4.46
N TYR A 56 0.24 3.95 4.08
CA TYR A 56 0.51 5.39 4.15
C TYR A 56 0.03 6.13 2.91
N SER A 57 -0.19 7.44 3.06
CA SER A 57 -0.43 8.33 1.92
C SER A 57 0.84 8.53 1.11
N LEU A 58 0.70 8.94 -0.16
CA LEU A 58 1.86 9.16 -1.04
C LEU A 58 2.83 10.19 -0.45
N ARG A 59 2.33 11.28 0.16
CA ARG A 59 3.18 12.31 0.79
C ARG A 59 3.99 11.75 1.95
N VAL A 60 3.38 10.91 2.80
CA VAL A 60 4.08 10.26 3.90
C VAL A 60 5.06 9.21 3.37
N ALA A 61 4.66 8.44 2.36
CA ALA A 61 5.51 7.44 1.73
C ALA A 61 6.79 8.03 1.11
N GLN A 62 6.70 9.20 0.48
CA GLN A 62 7.89 9.92 -0.01
C GLN A 62 8.86 10.26 1.14
N GLN A 63 8.36 10.68 2.30
CA GLN A 63 9.19 10.96 3.48
C GLN A 63 9.80 9.67 4.04
N ASN A 64 8.99 8.62 4.16
CA ASN A 64 9.41 7.31 4.62
C ASN A 64 10.53 6.74 3.75
N PHE A 65 10.44 6.88 2.43
CA PHE A 65 11.49 6.41 1.53
C PHE A 65 12.83 7.10 1.81
N LEU A 66 12.82 8.39 2.10
CA LEU A 66 14.04 9.11 2.47
C LEU A 66 14.60 8.69 3.83
N ALA A 67 13.73 8.37 4.79
CA ALA A 67 14.13 7.99 6.14
C ALA A 67 14.57 6.52 6.26
N TYR A 68 13.86 5.62 5.57
CA TYR A 68 13.95 4.17 5.77
C TYR A 68 14.36 3.41 4.51
N GLY A 69 14.33 4.02 3.33
CA GLY A 69 14.60 3.34 2.05
C GLY A 69 13.41 2.51 1.53
N CYS A 70 12.24 2.60 2.14
CA CYS A 70 10.98 1.99 1.68
C CYS A 70 9.79 2.94 1.94
N CYS A 71 8.63 2.67 1.34
CA CYS A 71 7.48 3.56 1.38
C CYS A 71 6.70 3.54 2.71
N GLU A 72 6.98 2.56 3.58
CA GLU A 72 6.37 2.45 4.91
C GLU A 72 7.40 2.76 6.02
N ASP A 73 7.05 2.51 7.28
CA ASP A 73 7.85 2.79 8.47
C ASP A 73 9.02 1.82 8.70
N GLY A 74 9.62 1.32 7.62
CA GLY A 74 10.65 0.26 7.64
C GLY A 74 10.07 -1.15 7.57
N SER A 75 8.78 -1.34 7.82
CA SER A 75 8.11 -2.64 7.77
C SER A 75 8.13 -3.31 6.39
N THR A 76 8.28 -2.53 5.31
CA THR A 76 8.36 -3.03 3.92
C THR A 76 9.79 -3.14 3.38
N LEU A 77 10.82 -3.00 4.23
CA LEU A 77 12.23 -3.13 3.83
C LEU A 77 12.55 -4.48 3.17
N GLY A 78 11.90 -5.57 3.58
CA GLY A 78 12.11 -6.89 2.97
C GLY A 78 11.53 -7.02 1.55
N MET A 79 10.69 -6.08 1.13
CA MET A 79 10.11 -6.00 -0.23
C MET A 79 10.80 -4.94 -1.09
N ALA A 80 11.47 -3.97 -0.48
CA ALA A 80 12.26 -2.96 -1.16
C ALA A 80 13.70 -3.44 -1.39
N ARG A 81 14.33 -2.94 -2.45
CA ARG A 81 15.78 -3.05 -2.66
C ARG A 81 16.43 -1.68 -2.77
N ARG A 82 17.72 -1.61 -2.43
CA ARG A 82 18.51 -0.40 -2.69
C ARG A 82 18.56 -0.13 -4.22
N PRO A 83 18.46 1.14 -4.65
CA PRO A 83 18.75 1.51 -6.03
C PRO A 83 20.16 1.08 -6.44
N GLY A 84 20.28 0.44 -7.59
CA GLY A 84 21.54 0.03 -8.21
C GLY A 84 21.96 0.99 -9.33
N ARG A 85 23.12 0.71 -9.96
CA ARG A 85 23.69 1.56 -11.01
C ARG A 85 22.81 1.71 -12.26
N GLY A 86 21.95 0.74 -12.53
CA GLY A 86 21.04 0.76 -13.68
C GLY A 86 19.70 1.46 -13.42
N ASP A 87 19.40 1.83 -12.16
CA ASP A 87 18.15 2.50 -11.85
C ASP A 87 18.24 3.98 -12.23
N VAL A 88 17.39 4.40 -13.17
CA VAL A 88 17.29 5.78 -13.59
C VAL A 88 16.34 6.53 -12.68
N LYS A 89 16.80 7.63 -12.08
CA LYS A 89 15.96 8.54 -11.30
C LYS A 89 15.46 9.67 -12.19
N ASP A 90 14.17 9.95 -12.13
CA ASP A 90 13.54 11.01 -12.91
C ASP A 90 14.02 12.39 -12.40
N PRO A 91 14.72 13.19 -13.24
CA PRO A 91 15.22 14.50 -12.85
C PRO A 91 14.10 15.53 -12.62
N LYS A 92 12.86 15.25 -13.03
CA LYS A 92 11.67 16.09 -12.77
C LYS A 92 10.93 15.67 -11.51
N TRP A 93 11.23 14.51 -10.92
CA TRP A 93 10.57 14.08 -9.69
C TRP A 93 10.91 15.02 -8.52
N ARG A 94 9.91 15.38 -7.73
CA ARG A 94 10.04 16.26 -6.56
C ARG A 94 9.27 15.68 -5.38
N LEU A 95 9.78 15.97 -4.19
CA LEU A 95 9.01 15.79 -2.98
C LEU A 95 7.80 16.69 -2.99
N LEU A 96 6.66 16.12 -2.59
CA LEU A 96 5.43 16.86 -2.41
C LEU A 96 5.58 17.78 -1.18
N PRO A 97 5.19 19.06 -1.28
CA PRO A 97 5.41 20.04 -0.23
C PRO A 97 4.66 19.67 1.06
N LYS A 98 5.15 20.06 2.24
CA LYS A 98 4.35 19.89 3.46
C LYS A 98 3.05 20.69 3.36
N ARG A 99 1.95 20.18 3.93
CA ARG A 99 0.69 20.94 4.00
C ARG A 99 0.93 22.22 4.79
N ARG A 100 0.48 23.37 4.26
CA ARG A 100 0.43 24.61 5.03
C ARG A 100 -0.48 24.41 6.23
N GLY A 101 0.01 24.66 7.44
CA GLY A 101 -0.73 24.49 8.69
C GLY A 101 -0.74 23.07 9.29
N ALA A 102 -0.03 22.09 8.72
CA ALA A 102 0.19 20.82 9.41
C ALA A 102 1.35 20.97 10.41
N SER A 103 1.07 20.71 11.70
CA SER A 103 2.10 20.66 12.73
C SER A 103 3.17 19.62 12.37
N SER A 104 4.41 19.87 12.75
CA SER A 104 5.60 19.03 12.49
C SER A 104 5.56 17.63 13.14
N GLN A 105 4.43 17.22 13.72
CA GLN A 105 4.30 15.88 14.25
C GLN A 105 4.06 14.90 13.10
N PRO A 106 4.79 13.78 13.02
CA PRO A 106 4.30 12.66 12.22
C PRO A 106 2.90 12.38 12.76
N ALA A 107 1.90 12.29 11.88
CA ALA A 107 0.61 11.76 12.26
C ALA A 107 0.82 10.29 12.62
N ARG A 108 1.36 10.02 13.81
CA ARG A 108 0.97 8.86 14.60
C ARG A 108 -0.52 9.10 14.80
N LEU A 109 -1.34 8.55 13.92
CA LEU A 109 -2.68 8.18 14.33
C LEU A 109 -2.47 7.35 15.59
N SER A 110 -2.73 7.94 16.74
CA SER A 110 -2.88 7.21 17.99
C SER A 110 -4.14 6.37 17.83
N LEU A 111 -4.01 5.25 17.11
CA LEU A 111 -5.03 4.23 17.05
C LEU A 111 -4.85 3.34 18.27
N LYS A 112 -5.37 3.82 19.40
CA LYS A 112 -6.19 2.94 20.23
C LYS A 112 -7.47 2.63 19.44
N ALA A 113 -7.37 1.88 18.34
CA ALA A 113 -8.50 1.21 17.73
C ALA A 113 -8.00 0.00 16.91
N THR A 114 -8.15 -1.16 17.53
CA THR A 114 -8.68 -2.39 16.92
C THR A 114 -8.28 -2.66 15.47
N VAL A 115 -7.24 -3.48 15.32
CA VAL A 115 -7.09 -4.60 14.37
C VAL A 115 -7.91 -4.51 13.08
N ARG A 116 -7.17 -4.31 11.97
CA ARG A 116 -7.36 -4.87 10.62
C ARG A 116 -8.76 -5.38 10.28
N LYS A 117 -9.46 -4.66 9.40
CA LYS A 117 -10.68 -5.14 8.75
C LYS A 117 -10.66 -4.83 7.24
N PHE A 118 -10.57 -5.94 6.49
CA PHE A 118 -11.05 -6.20 5.13
C PHE A 118 -10.42 -5.49 3.92
N ARG A 119 -9.66 -6.25 3.12
CA ARG A 119 -9.50 -6.02 1.68
C ARG A 119 -10.22 -7.14 0.93
N HIS A 120 -11.08 -6.71 0.01
CA HIS A 120 -12.06 -7.49 -0.74
C HIS A 120 -11.42 -8.59 -1.60
N VAL A 121 -12.20 -9.66 -1.78
CA VAL A 121 -11.93 -10.86 -2.57
C VAL A 121 -11.72 -10.51 -4.05
N SER A 122 -10.65 -11.02 -4.66
CA SER A 122 -10.68 -11.50 -6.04
C SER A 122 -9.46 -12.38 -6.35
N ASN A 123 -9.77 -13.54 -6.92
CA ASN A 123 -8.87 -14.66 -7.20
C ASN A 123 -7.72 -14.28 -8.13
N ASN A 124 -6.49 -14.31 -7.61
CA ASN A 124 -5.37 -14.84 -8.38
C ASN A 124 -4.26 -15.26 -7.42
N LEU A 125 -4.00 -16.57 -7.37
CA LEU A 125 -3.01 -17.22 -6.53
C LEU A 125 -1.58 -16.84 -6.95
N ARG A 126 -1.13 -15.63 -6.61
CA ARG A 126 0.28 -15.29 -6.42
C ARG A 126 0.31 -14.19 -5.36
N PHE A 127 1.19 -14.28 -4.38
CA PHE A 127 1.30 -13.42 -3.18
C PHE A 127 0.48 -13.83 -1.97
N PHE A 128 0.84 -14.94 -1.34
CA PHE A 128 0.65 -15.08 0.11
C PHE A 128 1.83 -15.82 0.73
N ARG A 129 2.77 -15.06 1.30
CA ARG A 129 3.61 -15.56 2.39
C ARG A 129 3.77 -14.46 3.43
N TRP A 130 2.65 -14.14 4.07
CA TRP A 130 2.67 -13.53 5.40
C TRP A 130 3.34 -14.56 6.31
N ARG A 131 4.37 -14.16 7.06
CA ARG A 131 4.96 -15.00 8.12
C ARG A 131 3.91 -15.16 9.21
N VAL A 132 3.06 -16.18 9.09
CA VAL A 132 2.37 -16.75 10.25
C VAL A 132 3.41 -17.63 10.92
N GLU A 133 3.82 -17.27 12.13
CA GLU A 133 4.88 -18.01 12.84
C GLU A 133 4.46 -19.45 13.22
N SER A 134 3.17 -19.81 13.09
CA SER A 134 2.69 -21.19 13.12
C SER A 134 1.25 -21.32 12.57
N ARG A 135 0.86 -22.56 12.20
CA ARG A 135 -0.50 -22.93 11.76
C ARG A 135 -1.56 -22.60 12.83
N GLU A 136 -1.23 -22.81 14.10
CA GLU A 136 -2.12 -22.48 15.23
C GLU A 136 -2.45 -20.99 15.32
N SER A 137 -1.50 -20.12 14.96
CA SER A 137 -1.71 -18.67 14.96
C SER A 137 -2.72 -18.25 13.89
N TYR A 138 -2.71 -18.90 12.72
CA TYR A 138 -3.72 -18.70 11.68
C TYR A 138 -5.09 -19.19 12.14
N GLU A 139 -5.17 -20.41 12.69
CA GLU A 139 -6.43 -21.02 13.14
C GLU A 139 -7.09 -20.19 14.26
N ARG A 140 -6.32 -19.66 15.22
CA ARG A 140 -6.81 -18.74 16.25
C ARG A 140 -7.31 -17.41 15.68
N ALA A 141 -6.59 -16.84 14.72
CA ALA A 141 -7.00 -15.59 14.08
C ALA A 141 -8.29 -15.78 13.25
N SER A 142 -8.41 -16.91 12.55
CA SER A 142 -9.60 -17.28 11.77
C SER A 142 -10.82 -17.49 12.67
N ALA A 143 -10.68 -18.22 13.78
CA ALA A 143 -11.77 -18.47 14.72
C ALA A 143 -12.28 -17.17 15.38
N LYS A 144 -11.37 -16.28 15.78
CA LYS A 144 -11.72 -14.97 16.36
C LYS A 144 -12.49 -14.11 15.38
N TYR A 145 -12.14 -14.18 14.09
CA TYR A 145 -12.80 -13.45 13.03
C TYR A 145 -14.25 -13.96 12.78
N GLU A 146 -14.47 -15.27 12.70
CA GLU A 146 -15.81 -15.83 12.52
C GLU A 146 -16.74 -15.52 13.71
N ALA A 147 -16.22 -15.54 14.94
CA ALA A 147 -16.98 -15.13 16.11
C ALA A 147 -17.42 -13.65 16.06
N LEU A 148 -16.56 -12.75 15.56
CA LEU A 148 -16.89 -11.33 15.38
C LEU A 148 -17.93 -11.11 14.27
N LYS A 149 -17.88 -11.91 13.20
CA LYS A 149 -18.86 -11.89 12.10
C LYS A 149 -20.25 -12.31 12.59
N GLN A 150 -20.33 -13.32 13.44
CA GLN A 150 -21.59 -13.76 14.06
C GLN A 150 -22.13 -12.75 15.09
N GLY A 151 -21.25 -12.00 15.76
CA GLY A 151 -21.62 -10.93 16.68
C GLY A 151 -22.15 -9.66 15.99
N GLN A 152 -21.60 -9.28 14.83
CA GLN A 152 -22.08 -8.13 14.05
C GLN A 152 -23.42 -8.39 13.36
N ALA A 153 -23.72 -9.63 12.99
CA ALA A 153 -25.03 -9.98 12.40
C ALA A 153 -26.21 -9.79 13.36
N ARG A 154 -25.98 -9.64 14.67
CA ARG A 154 -27.04 -9.43 15.68
C ARG A 154 -27.34 -7.97 15.99
N SER A 155 -26.50 -7.01 15.57
CA SER A 155 -26.66 -5.59 15.93
C SER A 155 -27.37 -4.73 14.87
N ASP A 156 -27.63 -5.28 13.67
CA ASP A 156 -28.08 -4.48 12.52
C ASP A 156 -29.58 -4.66 12.19
N GLU A 157 -30.35 -5.34 13.04
CA GLU A 157 -31.80 -5.48 12.91
C GLU A 157 -32.51 -4.88 14.14
N SER A 158 -32.82 -3.58 14.08
CA SER A 158 -34.06 -2.95 14.56
C SER A 158 -33.88 -1.44 14.82
N SER A 159 -34.55 -0.62 14.01
CA SER A 159 -35.26 0.54 14.54
C SER A 159 -36.38 0.96 13.57
N PRO A 160 -37.65 1.09 14.02
CA PRO A 160 -38.77 1.46 13.16
C PRO A 160 -38.77 2.97 12.86
N VAL A 161 -39.28 3.30 11.68
CA VAL A 161 -39.65 4.67 11.29
C VAL A 161 -41.00 4.98 11.95
N ASP A 162 -41.01 5.91 12.90
CA ASP A 162 -42.25 6.47 13.45
C ASP A 162 -42.65 7.77 12.75
N GLN A 163 -43.97 7.94 12.66
CA GLN A 163 -44.76 8.91 11.89
C GLN A 163 -44.74 10.33 12.44
#